data_AF-W6TGA4-F1
#
_entry.id   AF-W6TGA4-F1
#
_cell.length_a   1.000
_cell.length_b   1.000
_cell.length_c   1.000
_cell.angle_alpha   90.00
_cell.angle_beta   90.00
_cell.angle_gamma   90.00
#
_symmetry.space_group_name_H-M   'P 1'
#
loop_
_entity.id
_entity.type
_entity.pdbx_description
1 polymer ?
#
loop_
_entity_poly.entity_id
_entity_poly.type
_entity_poly.pdbx_seq_one_letter_code
_entity_poly.pdbx_strand_id
1 'polypeptide(L)'
;MQKMGFNIFNIVVALGLISCNHSGKTGLAEGGGRYSSDCKSGFPLNELFGSVHGAGSKKGFSGISDILLILENYKMDDRNRKLNLKRLVKNIDVFKFPFHKMSLLKDSIATRDNVIASLQYKRKLLYSLIDILKMLNLDDSSSNEAMLANNFVLLLEKVSDLTLQLIYEDFNGACLDRLKNSTDRELVFVIYKRLMSIMKIRKLLLNSFEFIINDLVENMDSLKAKSVDKEYVLNTFNKLVGNDNVLLSVFEGMQDRVQNLRSLLKAL
;
A
#
# COMPACT_ATOMS: atom_id res chain seq x y z
N MET A 1 25.09 12.90 17.07
CA MET A 1 23.84 12.67 16.30
C MET A 1 24.04 11.41 15.47
N GLN A 2 23.54 10.26 15.95
CA GLN A 2 23.60 9.01 15.20
C GLN A 2 22.57 9.06 14.07
N LYS A 3 23.06 9.00 12.83
CA LYS A 3 22.25 8.86 11.62
C LYS A 3 21.57 7.49 11.66
N MET A 4 20.26 7.44 11.93
CA MET A 4 19.45 6.25 11.64
C MET A 4 19.32 6.13 10.13
N GLY A 5 20.32 5.49 9.50
CA GLY A 5 20.20 4.99 8.14
C GLY A 5 19.24 3.80 8.12
N PHE A 6 17.94 4.08 8.06
CA PHE A 6 16.91 3.07 7.89
C PHE A 6 16.99 2.59 6.43
N ASN A 7 17.87 1.64 6.16
CA ASN A 7 18.11 1.11 4.82
C ASN A 7 16.81 0.54 4.22
N ILE A 8 16.52 0.91 2.96
CA ILE A 8 15.49 0.30 2.08
C ILE A 8 15.47 -1.23 2.21
N PHE A 9 16.63 -1.84 2.46
CA PHE A 9 16.80 -3.26 2.74
C PHE A 9 15.91 -3.81 3.87
N ASN A 10 15.68 -3.07 4.97
CA ASN A 10 14.83 -3.55 6.07
C ASN A 10 13.34 -3.58 5.70
N ILE A 11 12.89 -2.65 4.84
CA ILE A 11 11.53 -2.68 4.28
C ILE A 11 11.40 -3.82 3.27
N VAL A 12 12.39 -4.00 2.38
CA VAL A 12 12.43 -5.10 1.41
C VAL A 12 12.45 -6.47 2.10
N VAL A 13 13.21 -6.63 3.20
CA VAL A 13 13.26 -7.88 3.99
C VAL A 13 11.93 -8.12 4.72
N ALA A 14 11.31 -7.09 5.28
CA ALA A 14 9.98 -7.21 5.91
C ALA A 14 8.87 -7.52 4.87
N LEU A 15 8.97 -6.97 3.65
CA LEU A 15 8.06 -7.24 2.53
C LEU A 15 8.26 -8.66 1.96
N GLY A 16 9.51 -9.12 1.84
CA GLY A 16 9.86 -10.46 1.37
C GLY A 16 9.35 -11.57 2.29
N LEU A 17 9.39 -11.37 3.62
CA LEU A 17 8.87 -12.35 4.58
C LEU A 17 7.33 -12.50 4.54
N ILE A 18 6.61 -11.50 4.06
CA ILE A 18 5.15 -11.58 3.85
C ILE A 18 4.82 -12.29 2.53
N SER A 19 5.68 -12.18 1.52
CA SER A 19 5.58 -12.89 0.23
C SER A 19 5.92 -14.38 0.38
N CYS A 20 6.96 -14.72 1.13
CA CYS A 20 7.45 -16.10 1.28
C CYS A 20 6.55 -17.04 2.11
N ASN A 21 5.48 -16.55 2.75
CA ASN A 21 4.51 -17.40 3.43
C ASN A 21 3.43 -18.00 2.50
N HIS A 22 3.59 -17.87 1.19
CA HIS A 22 2.77 -18.56 0.19
C HIS A 22 3.64 -19.40 -0.75
N SER A 23 4.10 -20.55 -0.25
CA SER A 23 4.48 -21.66 -1.10
C SER A 23 4.35 -22.98 -0.34
N GLY A 24 3.23 -23.67 -0.58
CA GLY A 24 3.10 -25.12 -0.45
C GLY A 24 2.85 -25.68 0.95
N LYS A 25 1.65 -26.25 1.16
CA LYS A 25 1.47 -27.67 1.51
C LYS A 25 -0.02 -28.03 1.56
N THR A 26 -0.55 -28.37 0.40
CA THR A 26 -1.45 -29.50 0.23
C THR A 26 -0.63 -30.79 0.38
N GLY A 27 -1.09 -31.77 1.16
CA GLY A 27 -0.54 -33.14 1.11
C GLY A 27 -0.23 -33.76 2.47
N LEU A 28 -0.86 -34.91 2.69
CA LEU A 28 -0.80 -35.79 3.86
C LEU A 28 0.58 -36.43 4.12
N ALA A 29 0.80 -36.70 5.41
CA ALA A 29 1.50 -37.85 6.03
C ALA A 29 3.04 -38.04 5.89
N GLU A 30 3.58 -38.48 7.04
CA GLU A 30 4.82 -39.22 7.32
C GLU A 30 6.18 -38.51 7.48
N GLY A 31 6.84 -38.87 8.59
CA GLY A 31 8.28 -39.14 8.59
C GLY A 31 9.15 -38.07 9.26
N GLY A 32 9.75 -38.43 10.39
CA GLY A 32 10.60 -37.54 11.18
C GLY A 32 11.95 -37.19 10.55
N GLY A 33 12.60 -36.18 11.11
CA GLY A 33 13.96 -35.80 10.74
C GLY A 33 14.33 -34.41 11.24
N ARG A 34 14.98 -34.37 12.40
CA ARG A 34 15.60 -33.16 12.98
C ARG A 34 16.47 -32.44 11.94
N TYR A 35 16.21 -31.14 11.74
CA TYR A 35 17.27 -30.15 11.59
C TYR A 35 16.87 -28.87 12.32
N SER A 36 17.59 -28.63 13.42
CA SER A 36 17.62 -27.37 14.16
C SER A 36 18.55 -26.41 13.41
N SER A 37 18.07 -25.21 13.10
CA SER A 37 18.94 -24.05 12.97
C SER A 37 18.23 -22.86 13.60
N ASP A 38 18.69 -22.50 14.79
CA ASP A 38 18.36 -21.28 15.51
C ASP A 38 18.56 -20.04 14.60
N CYS A 39 17.46 -19.47 14.12
CA CYS A 39 17.41 -18.07 13.69
C CYS A 39 16.59 -17.27 14.71
N LYS A 40 17.23 -16.93 15.82
CA LYS A 40 16.80 -15.81 16.67
C LYS A 40 17.21 -14.50 15.99
N SER A 41 16.38 -14.01 15.08
CA SER A 41 16.37 -12.60 14.67
C SER A 41 14.93 -12.12 14.57
N GLY A 42 14.25 -12.11 15.72
CA GLY A 42 12.99 -11.43 15.88
C GLY A 42 13.19 -9.93 15.76
N PHE A 43 13.06 -9.39 14.55
CA PHE A 43 12.81 -7.97 14.37
C PHE A 43 11.44 -7.66 14.98
N PRO A 44 11.35 -6.77 15.99
CA PRO A 44 10.07 -6.41 16.57
C PRO A 44 9.32 -5.56 15.56
N LEU A 45 8.41 -6.17 14.81
CA LEU A 45 7.44 -5.50 13.93
C LEU A 45 6.64 -4.38 14.64
N ASN A 46 6.66 -4.35 15.97
CA ASN A 46 6.07 -3.31 16.81
C ASN A 46 6.64 -1.90 16.55
N GLU A 47 7.85 -1.76 16.00
CA GLU A 47 8.44 -0.43 15.73
C GLU A 47 7.99 0.17 14.38
N LEU A 48 7.58 -0.67 13.42
CA LEU A 48 7.08 -0.24 12.11
C LEU A 48 5.60 0.20 12.14
N PHE A 49 4.86 -0.27 13.14
CA PHE A 49 3.50 0.13 13.42
C PHE A 49 3.51 0.96 14.70
N GLY A 50 3.75 2.26 14.56
CA GLY A 50 3.76 3.24 15.65
C GLY A 50 2.85 2.84 16.81
N SER A 51 3.48 2.63 17.96
CA SER A 51 2.85 2.21 19.20
C SER A 51 1.63 3.10 19.50
N VAL A 52 0.44 2.53 19.40
CA VAL A 52 -0.72 3.02 20.13
C VAL A 52 -0.69 2.30 21.46
N HIS A 53 -0.04 2.90 22.46
CA HIS A 53 -0.20 2.51 23.85
C HIS A 53 -1.64 2.85 24.27
N GLY A 54 -2.53 1.89 24.06
CA GLY A 54 -3.81 1.79 24.74
C GLY A 54 -3.88 0.42 25.37
N ALA A 55 -3.94 0.36 26.69
CA ALA A 55 -4.14 -0.86 27.46
C ALA A 55 -5.29 -1.68 26.85
N GLY A 56 -4.97 -2.82 26.25
CA GLY A 56 -5.91 -3.61 25.49
C GLY A 56 -5.99 -5.02 26.06
N SER A 57 -7.02 -5.26 26.87
CA SER A 57 -7.69 -6.56 26.94
C SER A 57 -7.65 -7.24 25.56
N LYS A 58 -7.33 -8.53 25.50
CA LYS A 58 -7.47 -9.34 24.28
C LYS A 58 -8.94 -9.30 23.84
N LYS A 59 -9.36 -8.25 23.13
CA LYS A 59 -10.70 -8.12 22.58
C LYS A 59 -10.84 -9.22 21.53
N GLY A 60 -11.58 -10.27 21.89
CA GLY A 60 -12.00 -11.30 20.97
C GLY A 60 -12.88 -10.70 19.86
N PHE A 61 -12.99 -11.42 18.75
CA PHE A 61 -13.89 -11.05 17.67
C PHE A 61 -15.33 -10.94 18.18
N SER A 62 -15.96 -9.79 17.95
CA SER A 62 -17.30 -9.43 18.42
C SER A 62 -18.40 -9.62 17.37
N GLY A 63 -18.04 -10.11 16.17
CA GLY A 63 -18.98 -10.31 15.06
C GLY A 63 -18.83 -9.23 13.98
N ILE A 64 -19.93 -8.94 13.28
CA ILE A 64 -19.93 -7.94 12.20
C ILE A 64 -19.53 -6.53 12.68
N SER A 65 -19.72 -6.20 13.96
CA SER A 65 -19.28 -4.94 14.56
C SER A 65 -17.80 -4.64 14.30
N ASP A 66 -16.93 -5.66 14.31
CA ASP A 66 -15.51 -5.45 14.03
C ASP A 66 -15.24 -5.16 12.55
N ILE A 67 -16.03 -5.75 11.64
CA ILE A 67 -15.98 -5.43 10.20
C ILE A 67 -16.44 -3.98 9.99
N LEU A 68 -17.60 -3.61 10.54
CA LEU A 68 -18.13 -2.25 10.44
C LEU A 68 -17.15 -1.22 10.98
N LEU A 69 -16.53 -1.50 12.13
CA LEU A 69 -15.53 -0.62 12.71
C LEU A 69 -14.32 -0.40 11.79
N ILE A 70 -13.83 -1.43 11.11
CA ILE A 70 -12.74 -1.28 10.12
C ILE A 70 -13.17 -0.36 8.97
N LEU A 71 -14.37 -0.59 8.42
CA LEU A 71 -14.90 0.18 7.29
C LEU A 71 -15.14 1.65 7.69
N GLU A 72 -15.75 1.89 8.84
CA GLU A 72 -16.07 3.23 9.35
C GLU A 72 -14.81 4.01 9.68
N ASN A 73 -13.84 3.40 10.38
CA ASN A 73 -12.56 4.05 10.66
C ASN A 73 -11.85 4.47 9.38
N TYR A 74 -11.83 3.60 8.37
CA TYR A 74 -11.26 3.96 7.06
C TYR A 74 -11.99 5.16 6.42
N LYS A 75 -13.32 5.12 6.35
CA LYS A 75 -14.13 6.18 5.72
C LYS A 75 -13.95 7.52 6.45
N MET A 76 -13.89 7.50 7.78
CA MET A 76 -13.65 8.67 8.60
C MET A 76 -12.24 9.24 8.40
N ASP A 77 -11.22 8.39 8.41
CA ASP A 77 -9.83 8.79 8.17
C ASP A 77 -9.64 9.41 6.78
N ASP A 78 -10.20 8.78 5.74
CA ASP A 78 -10.15 9.27 4.36
C ASP A 78 -10.80 10.64 4.23
N ARG A 79 -12.03 10.78 4.76
CA ARG A 79 -12.77 12.06 4.77
C ARG A 79 -11.98 13.16 5.49
N ASN A 80 -11.44 12.86 6.66
CA ASN A 80 -10.68 13.83 7.46
C ASN A 80 -9.42 14.30 6.73
N ARG A 81 -8.68 13.37 6.10
CA ARG A 81 -7.48 13.71 5.31
C ARG A 81 -7.82 14.56 4.08
N LYS A 82 -8.90 14.20 3.37
CA LYS A 82 -9.39 14.99 2.23
C LYS A 82 -9.80 16.41 2.64
N LEU A 83 -10.48 16.56 3.77
CA LEU A 83 -10.84 17.87 4.34
C LEU A 83 -9.60 18.68 4.72
N ASN A 84 -8.60 18.04 5.35
CA ASN A 84 -7.36 18.71 5.71
C ASN A 84 -6.60 19.22 4.48
N LEU A 85 -6.52 18.43 3.41
CA LEU A 85 -5.92 18.90 2.16
C LEU A 85 -6.69 20.08 1.56
N LYS A 86 -8.02 20.02 1.53
CA LYS A 86 -8.88 21.14 1.05
C LYS A 86 -8.68 22.43 1.84
N ARG A 87 -8.36 22.34 3.14
CA ARG A 87 -8.03 23.52 3.97
C ARG A 87 -6.67 24.12 3.60
N LEU A 88 -5.71 23.28 3.24
CA LEU A 88 -4.35 23.71 2.87
C LEU A 88 -4.25 24.17 1.41
N VAL A 89 -5.16 23.72 0.56
CA VAL A 89 -5.15 23.93 -0.88
C VAL A 89 -6.57 24.23 -1.34
N LYS A 90 -6.82 25.48 -1.76
CA LYS A 90 -8.15 25.95 -2.19
C LYS A 90 -8.67 25.24 -3.45
N ASN A 91 -7.77 24.86 -4.36
CA ASN A 91 -8.11 24.09 -5.57
C ASN A 91 -7.15 22.90 -5.76
N ILE A 92 -7.71 21.68 -5.81
CA ILE A 92 -6.95 20.44 -6.01
C ILE A 92 -6.26 20.37 -7.38
N ASP A 93 -6.74 21.13 -8.37
CA ASP A 93 -6.13 21.24 -9.70
C ASP A 93 -4.74 21.91 -9.69
N VAL A 94 -4.30 22.44 -8.54
CA VAL A 94 -2.91 22.89 -8.36
C VAL A 94 -1.92 21.74 -8.54
N PHE A 95 -2.34 20.50 -8.26
CA PHE A 95 -1.51 19.31 -8.43
C PHE A 95 -1.53 18.86 -9.90
N LYS A 96 -0.63 19.46 -10.69
CA LYS A 96 -0.44 19.18 -12.11
C LYS A 96 0.55 18.04 -12.32
N PHE A 97 0.08 16.80 -12.16
CA PHE A 97 0.87 15.62 -12.51
C PHE A 97 1.02 15.50 -14.04
N PRO A 98 2.17 15.03 -14.56
CA PRO A 98 2.39 14.89 -16.00
C PRO A 98 1.77 13.60 -16.57
N PHE A 99 0.54 13.23 -16.18
CA PHE A 99 -0.10 11.96 -16.60
C PHE A 99 -0.32 11.87 -18.11
N HIS A 100 -0.55 12.99 -18.80
CA HIS A 100 -0.61 13.03 -20.27
C HIS A 100 0.65 12.51 -20.98
N LYS A 101 1.80 12.47 -20.29
CA LYS A 101 3.06 11.91 -20.81
C LYS A 101 3.28 10.43 -20.43
N MET A 102 2.34 9.85 -19.69
CA MET A 102 2.45 8.51 -19.11
C MET A 102 1.46 7.58 -19.79
N SER A 103 1.92 6.90 -20.85
CA SER A 103 1.07 6.10 -21.75
C SER A 103 0.31 4.95 -21.09
N LEU A 104 0.75 4.44 -19.93
CA LEU A 104 0.04 3.38 -19.20
C LEU A 104 -1.04 3.93 -18.26
N LEU A 105 -1.08 5.23 -18.03
CA LEU A 105 -2.08 5.88 -17.19
C LEU A 105 -3.20 6.46 -18.04
N LYS A 106 -4.42 6.38 -17.51
CA LYS A 106 -5.53 7.15 -18.07
C LYS A 106 -5.42 8.57 -17.52
N ASP A 107 -5.15 9.56 -18.37
CA ASP A 107 -5.16 10.97 -17.94
C ASP A 107 -6.59 11.39 -17.58
N SER A 108 -6.94 11.23 -16.31
CA SER A 108 -8.31 11.37 -15.82
C SER A 108 -8.35 11.87 -14.38
N ILE A 109 -9.49 12.48 -14.03
CA ILE A 109 -9.78 12.92 -12.66
C ILE A 109 -9.72 11.72 -11.68
N ALA A 110 -10.18 10.54 -12.10
CA ALA A 110 -10.15 9.34 -11.28
C ALA A 110 -8.71 8.90 -10.94
N THR A 111 -7.83 8.86 -11.93
CA THR A 111 -6.40 8.54 -11.74
C THR A 111 -5.74 9.53 -10.79
N ARG A 112 -6.00 10.83 -10.98
CA ARG A 112 -5.52 11.88 -10.07
C ARG A 112 -6.01 11.69 -8.64
N ASP A 113 -7.31 11.47 -8.46
CA ASP A 113 -7.90 11.31 -7.13
C ASP A 113 -7.35 10.06 -6.44
N ASN A 114 -7.14 8.96 -7.18
CA ASN A 114 -6.52 7.74 -6.67
C ASN A 114 -5.05 7.93 -6.26
N VAL A 115 -4.26 8.64 -7.07
CA VAL A 115 -2.86 8.98 -6.72
C VAL A 115 -2.82 9.89 -5.48
N ILE A 116 -3.75 10.86 -5.37
CA ILE A 116 -3.83 11.72 -4.19
C ILE A 116 -4.19 10.93 -2.93
N ALA A 117 -5.14 9.99 -3.05
CA ALA A 117 -5.58 9.15 -1.94
C ALA A 117 -4.51 8.15 -1.49
N SER A 118 -3.74 7.56 -2.43
CA SER A 118 -2.60 6.69 -2.09
C SER A 118 -1.47 7.44 -1.41
N LEU A 119 -1.25 8.71 -1.78
CA LEU A 119 -0.37 9.64 -1.05
C LEU A 119 -1.01 10.26 0.19
N GLN A 120 -2.12 9.67 0.66
CA GLN A 120 -2.75 9.98 1.94
C GLN A 120 -3.17 11.45 2.07
N TYR A 121 -3.41 12.13 0.95
CA TYR A 121 -3.73 13.57 0.88
C TYR A 121 -2.65 14.46 1.53
N LYS A 122 -1.41 13.97 1.67
CA LYS A 122 -0.31 14.74 2.27
C LYS A 122 0.27 15.70 1.23
N ARG A 123 -0.04 17.00 1.38
CA ARG A 123 0.41 18.07 0.46
C ARG A 123 1.90 17.98 0.10
N LYS A 124 2.78 17.74 1.07
CA LYS A 124 4.24 17.62 0.84
C LYS A 124 4.54 16.47 -0.14
N LEU A 125 4.00 15.28 0.10
CA LEU A 125 4.23 14.11 -0.76
C LEU A 125 3.70 14.33 -2.19
N LEU A 126 2.58 15.04 -2.34
CA LEU A 126 2.01 15.36 -3.66
C LEU A 126 2.98 16.24 -4.47
N TYR A 127 3.52 17.30 -3.88
CA TYR A 127 4.51 18.15 -4.55
C TYR A 127 5.81 17.39 -4.83
N SER A 128 6.31 16.62 -3.85
CA SER A 128 7.50 15.80 -4.02
C SER A 128 7.37 14.81 -5.18
N LEU A 129 6.23 14.12 -5.32
CA LEU A 129 6.01 13.24 -6.46
C LEU A 129 6.01 14.02 -7.78
N ILE A 130 5.34 15.18 -7.84
CA ILE A 130 5.33 16.02 -9.05
C ILE A 130 6.75 16.41 -9.46
N ASP A 131 7.59 16.80 -8.51
CA ASP A 131 8.96 17.25 -8.79
C ASP A 131 9.84 16.08 -9.25
N ILE A 132 9.74 14.91 -8.60
CA ILE A 132 10.40 13.67 -9.06
C ILE A 132 10.01 13.35 -10.50
N LEU A 133 8.71 13.40 -10.83
CA LEU A 133 8.23 13.07 -12.17
C LEU A 133 8.69 14.07 -13.24
N LYS A 134 8.84 15.34 -12.90
CA LYS A 134 9.34 16.38 -13.82
C LYS A 134 10.83 16.23 -14.17
N MET A 135 11.60 15.56 -13.32
CA MET A 135 13.03 15.30 -13.57
C MET A 135 13.26 14.16 -14.56
N LEU A 136 12.26 13.31 -14.75
CA LEU A 136 12.31 12.17 -15.66
C LEU A 136 11.93 12.62 -17.08
N ASN A 137 12.59 12.03 -18.08
CA ASN A 137 12.22 12.18 -19.48
C ASN A 137 11.00 11.30 -19.78
N LEU A 138 9.82 11.89 -19.67
CA LEU A 138 8.54 11.22 -19.94
C LEU A 138 8.07 11.39 -21.39
N ASP A 139 8.77 12.19 -22.20
CA ASP A 139 8.36 12.48 -23.58
C ASP A 139 8.65 11.31 -24.53
N ASP A 140 9.64 10.48 -24.22
CA ASP A 140 9.87 9.20 -24.88
C ASP A 140 9.21 8.07 -24.09
N SER A 141 8.03 7.63 -24.54
CA SER A 141 7.25 6.58 -23.91
C SER A 141 7.94 5.21 -23.89
N SER A 142 8.96 5.00 -24.73
CA SER A 142 9.76 3.77 -24.77
C SER A 142 10.96 3.80 -23.83
N SER A 143 11.27 4.98 -23.26
CA SER A 143 12.39 5.11 -22.33
C SER A 143 12.15 4.33 -21.05
N ASN A 144 13.25 3.80 -20.49
CA ASN A 144 13.22 3.14 -19.18
C ASN A 144 12.66 4.06 -18.08
N GLU A 145 12.91 5.37 -18.20
CA GLU A 145 12.42 6.37 -17.24
C GLU A 145 10.90 6.50 -17.28
N ALA A 146 10.33 6.64 -18.48
CA ALA A 146 8.90 6.67 -18.67
C ALA A 146 8.27 5.36 -18.17
N MET A 147 8.83 4.20 -18.53
CA MET A 147 8.33 2.90 -18.09
C MET A 147 8.29 2.77 -16.56
N LEU A 148 9.40 3.07 -15.88
CA LEU A 148 9.50 2.98 -14.43
C LEU A 148 8.58 3.97 -13.72
N ALA A 149 8.49 5.22 -14.21
CA ALA A 149 7.58 6.21 -13.67
C ALA A 149 6.11 5.81 -13.85
N ASN A 150 5.75 5.30 -15.04
CA ASN A 150 4.42 4.76 -15.33
C ASN A 150 4.06 3.65 -14.35
N ASN A 151 4.94 2.65 -14.18
CA ASN A 151 4.68 1.53 -13.28
C ASN A 151 4.52 1.97 -11.83
N PHE A 152 5.34 2.92 -11.37
CA PHE A 152 5.25 3.44 -10.01
C PHE A 152 3.94 4.18 -9.74
N VAL A 153 3.56 5.08 -10.66
CA VAL A 153 2.31 5.84 -10.52
C VAL A 153 1.08 4.95 -10.72
N LEU A 154 1.14 3.98 -11.63
CA LEU A 154 0.07 2.99 -11.83
C LEU A 154 -0.13 2.14 -10.57
N LEU A 155 0.95 1.80 -9.87
CA LEU A 155 0.86 1.08 -8.60
C LEU A 155 0.18 1.93 -7.51
N LEU A 156 0.53 3.22 -7.42
CA LEU A 156 -0.16 4.18 -6.54
C LEU A 156 -1.66 4.24 -6.83
N GLU A 157 -2.03 4.37 -8.11
CA GLU A 157 -3.42 4.39 -8.56
C GLU A 157 -4.15 3.10 -8.16
N LYS A 158 -3.60 1.94 -8.55
CA LYS A 158 -4.21 0.62 -8.32
C LYS A 158 -4.42 0.29 -6.84
N VAL A 159 -3.49 0.68 -5.96
CA VAL A 159 -3.65 0.48 -4.51
C VAL A 159 -4.86 1.25 -3.97
N SER A 160 -5.05 2.50 -4.40
CA SER A 160 -6.20 3.31 -3.99
C SER A 160 -7.49 2.76 -4.58
N ASP A 161 -7.51 2.52 -5.89
CA ASP A 161 -8.67 2.01 -6.63
C ASP A 161 -9.19 0.70 -6.02
N LEU A 162 -8.31 -0.28 -5.83
CA LEU A 162 -8.65 -1.56 -5.21
C LEU A 162 -9.22 -1.39 -3.79
N THR A 163 -8.66 -0.45 -3.01
CA THR A 163 -9.18 -0.16 -1.67
C THR A 163 -10.58 0.45 -1.74
N LEU A 164 -10.79 1.43 -2.62
CA LEU A 164 -12.07 2.12 -2.74
C LEU A 164 -13.17 1.17 -3.20
N GLN A 165 -12.90 0.36 -4.22
CA GLN A 165 -13.83 -0.68 -4.66
C GLN A 165 -14.18 -1.64 -3.51
N LEU A 166 -13.19 -2.13 -2.77
CA LEU A 166 -13.47 -3.01 -1.64
C LEU A 166 -14.37 -2.35 -0.59
N ILE A 167 -14.03 -1.13 -0.15
CA ILE A 167 -14.70 -0.50 0.99
C ILE A 167 -16.06 0.12 0.63
N TYR A 168 -16.21 0.63 -0.59
CA TYR A 168 -17.41 1.36 -1.00
C TYR A 168 -18.33 0.55 -1.93
N GLU A 169 -17.78 -0.39 -2.72
CA GLU A 169 -18.57 -1.15 -3.69
C GLU A 169 -18.83 -2.59 -3.21
N ASP A 170 -17.80 -3.31 -2.77
CA ASP A 170 -17.94 -4.71 -2.33
C ASP A 170 -18.66 -4.79 -0.96
N PHE A 171 -18.29 -3.92 -0.01
CA PHE A 171 -19.00 -3.75 1.27
C PHE A 171 -20.13 -2.69 1.18
N ASN A 172 -20.95 -2.78 0.14
CA ASN A 172 -22.15 -1.95 0.00
C ASN A 172 -23.26 -2.32 1.01
N GLY A 173 -24.32 -1.51 1.06
CA GLY A 173 -25.43 -1.70 2.01
C GLY A 173 -26.06 -3.09 1.99
N ALA A 174 -26.34 -3.63 0.80
CA ALA A 174 -26.93 -4.96 0.67
C ALA A 174 -26.00 -6.07 1.19
N CYS A 175 -24.71 -5.98 0.89
CA CYS A 175 -23.69 -6.90 1.42
C CYS A 175 -23.60 -6.83 2.95
N LEU A 176 -23.59 -5.63 3.51
CA LEU A 176 -23.57 -5.42 4.96
C LEU A 176 -24.82 -5.96 5.63
N ASP A 177 -25.99 -5.84 5.01
CA ASP A 177 -27.24 -6.37 5.58
C ASP A 177 -27.27 -7.91 5.53
N ARG A 178 -26.75 -8.54 4.47
CA ARG A 178 -26.53 -10.01 4.46
C ARG A 178 -25.59 -10.45 5.58
N LEU A 179 -24.48 -9.72 5.78
CA LEU A 179 -23.55 -10.00 6.88
C LEU A 179 -24.21 -9.88 8.27
N LYS A 180 -25.08 -8.88 8.48
CA LYS A 180 -25.77 -8.68 9.76
C LYS A 180 -26.71 -9.83 10.09
N ASN A 181 -27.35 -10.37 9.06
CA ASN A 181 -28.34 -11.44 9.18
C ASN A 181 -27.72 -12.84 9.04
N SER A 182 -26.42 -12.95 8.79
CA SER A 182 -25.74 -14.24 8.65
C SER A 182 -25.69 -14.97 10.00
N THR A 183 -26.13 -16.23 9.98
CA THR A 183 -26.02 -17.16 11.12
C THR A 183 -24.68 -17.88 11.15
N ASP A 184 -23.94 -17.88 10.04
CA ASP A 184 -22.61 -18.50 9.92
C ASP A 184 -21.53 -17.58 10.50
N ARG A 185 -21.29 -17.75 11.81
CA ARG A 185 -20.27 -16.98 12.54
C ARG A 185 -18.85 -17.25 12.07
N GLU A 186 -18.58 -18.44 11.54
CA GLU A 186 -17.24 -18.81 11.07
C GLU A 186 -16.93 -18.06 9.77
N LEU A 187 -17.87 -18.03 8.83
CA LEU A 187 -17.73 -17.25 7.60
C LEU A 187 -17.52 -15.76 7.88
N VAL A 188 -18.32 -15.17 8.78
CA VAL A 188 -18.16 -13.75 9.17
C VAL A 188 -16.78 -13.51 9.81
N PHE A 189 -16.29 -14.45 10.63
CA PHE A 189 -14.94 -14.37 11.19
C PHE A 189 -13.84 -14.45 10.12
N VAL A 190 -13.97 -15.34 9.13
CA VAL A 190 -13.02 -15.44 8.02
C VAL A 190 -13.00 -14.13 7.20
N ILE A 191 -14.17 -13.58 6.89
CA ILE A 191 -14.33 -12.28 6.20
C ILE A 191 -13.61 -11.18 6.98
N TYR A 192 -13.84 -11.10 8.30
CA TYR A 192 -13.14 -10.14 9.17
C TYR A 192 -11.62 -10.30 9.12
N LYS A 193 -11.10 -11.52 9.24
CA LYS A 193 -9.65 -11.79 9.22
C LYS A 193 -9.04 -11.42 7.87
N ARG A 194 -9.75 -11.68 6.76
CA ARG A 194 -9.31 -11.32 5.41
C ARG A 194 -9.29 -9.80 5.22
N LEU A 195 -10.37 -9.11 5.58
CA LEU A 195 -10.43 -7.65 5.52
C LEU A 195 -9.31 -7.01 6.35
N MET A 196 -9.10 -7.45 7.59
CA MET A 196 -8.02 -6.93 8.42
C MET A 196 -6.64 -7.16 7.79
N SER A 197 -6.39 -8.35 7.21
CA SER A 197 -5.13 -8.63 6.52
C SER A 197 -4.92 -7.69 5.33
N ILE A 198 -5.96 -7.45 4.53
CA ILE A 198 -5.90 -6.53 3.38
C ILE A 198 -5.58 -5.12 3.86
N MET A 199 -6.26 -4.63 4.91
CA MET A 199 -6.01 -3.30 5.46
C MET A 199 -4.59 -3.12 6.02
N LYS A 200 -4.00 -4.18 6.58
CA LYS A 200 -2.59 -4.18 7.02
C LYS A 200 -1.62 -4.08 5.83
N ILE A 201 -1.83 -4.87 4.78
CA ILE A 201 -0.98 -4.82 3.58
C ILE A 201 -1.10 -3.45 2.91
N ARG A 202 -2.32 -2.92 2.78
CA ARG A 202 -2.56 -1.56 2.29
C ARG A 202 -1.75 -0.54 3.08
N LYS A 203 -1.85 -0.55 4.42
CA LYS A 203 -1.10 0.39 5.28
C LYS A 203 0.40 0.28 5.04
N LEU A 204 0.92 -0.93 4.89
CA LEU A 204 2.33 -1.18 4.58
C LEU A 204 2.74 -0.58 3.23
N LEU A 205 1.94 -0.77 2.17
CA LEU A 205 2.18 -0.16 0.87
C LEU A 205 2.19 1.38 0.95
N LEU A 206 1.21 1.98 1.64
CA LEU A 206 1.14 3.45 1.77
C LEU A 206 2.30 4.04 2.56
N ASN A 207 2.71 3.36 3.64
CA ASN A 207 3.89 3.76 4.40
C ASN A 207 5.16 3.64 3.55
N SER A 208 5.24 2.61 2.70
CA SER A 208 6.38 2.42 1.80
C SER A 208 6.45 3.53 0.76
N PHE A 209 5.33 3.90 0.12
CA PHE A 209 5.30 5.04 -0.81
C PHE A 209 5.76 6.34 -0.16
N GLU A 210 5.28 6.63 1.04
CA GLU A 210 5.70 7.80 1.79
C GLU A 210 7.20 7.79 2.11
N PHE A 211 7.72 6.65 2.59
CA PHE A 211 9.13 6.49 2.88
C PHE A 211 9.99 6.71 1.63
N ILE A 212 9.65 6.04 0.53
CA ILE A 212 10.39 6.11 -0.74
C ILE A 212 10.40 7.54 -1.29
N ILE A 213 9.25 8.23 -1.31
CA ILE A 213 9.20 9.60 -1.82
C ILE A 213 10.03 10.54 -0.96
N ASN A 214 9.98 10.41 0.37
CA ASN A 214 10.80 11.24 1.26
C ASN A 214 12.29 10.95 1.11
N ASP A 215 12.68 9.69 1.00
CA ASP A 215 14.07 9.27 0.78
C ASP A 215 14.61 9.81 -0.55
N LEU A 216 13.83 9.73 -1.63
CA LEU A 216 14.19 10.35 -2.91
C LEU A 216 14.39 11.86 -2.77
N VAL A 217 13.53 12.56 -2.03
CA VAL A 217 13.65 14.02 -1.81
C VAL A 217 14.85 14.39 -0.95
N GLU A 218 15.14 13.64 0.10
CA GLU A 218 16.32 13.90 0.94
C GLU A 218 17.63 13.70 0.16
N ASN A 219 17.67 12.74 -0.76
CA ASN A 219 18.79 12.55 -1.67
C ASN A 219 18.87 13.65 -2.75
N MET A 220 17.73 14.15 -3.26
CA MET A 220 17.66 15.33 -4.13
C MET A 220 18.23 16.59 -3.43
N ASP A 221 17.81 16.86 -2.18
CA ASP A 221 18.15 18.09 -1.45
C ASP A 221 19.60 18.10 -0.88
N SER A 222 20.13 16.92 -0.50
CA SER A 222 21.43 16.81 0.16
C SER A 222 22.63 16.94 -0.78
N LEU A 223 22.42 16.85 -2.10
CA LEU A 223 23.46 16.90 -3.12
C LEU A 223 23.26 18.13 -4.02
N LYS A 224 23.79 19.28 -3.58
CA LYS A 224 23.97 20.50 -4.42
C LYS A 224 24.92 20.31 -5.63
N ALA A 225 25.08 19.09 -6.16
CA ALA A 225 26.00 18.71 -7.21
C ALA A 225 25.26 18.19 -8.46
N LYS A 226 25.49 18.88 -9.57
CA LYS A 226 24.81 18.92 -10.87
C LYS A 226 24.55 17.59 -11.65
N SER A 227 24.70 16.39 -11.11
CA SER A 227 24.56 15.17 -11.95
C SER A 227 24.15 13.85 -11.29
N VAL A 228 23.90 13.76 -9.97
CA VAL A 228 23.68 12.47 -9.29
C VAL A 228 22.20 12.17 -8.95
N ASP A 229 21.27 13.02 -9.38
CA ASP A 229 19.92 12.99 -8.83
C ASP A 229 18.96 11.97 -9.51
N LYS A 230 19.12 11.84 -10.83
CA LYS A 230 18.21 11.06 -11.67
C LYS A 230 18.47 9.56 -11.63
N GLU A 231 19.74 9.16 -11.60
CA GLU A 231 20.13 7.74 -11.56
C GLU A 231 19.67 7.07 -10.26
N TYR A 232 19.71 7.78 -9.13
CA TYR A 232 19.20 7.27 -7.86
C TYR A 232 17.69 7.03 -7.89
N VAL A 233 16.92 7.98 -8.44
CA VAL A 233 15.48 7.83 -8.66
C VAL A 233 15.19 6.60 -9.53
N LEU A 234 15.90 6.45 -10.65
CA LEU A 234 15.70 5.33 -11.56
C LEU A 234 16.07 3.99 -10.93
N ASN A 235 17.20 3.92 -10.21
CA ASN A 235 17.60 2.71 -9.50
C ASN A 235 16.59 2.32 -8.41
N THR A 236 16.05 3.30 -7.69
CA THR A 236 15.01 3.06 -6.69
C THR A 236 13.73 2.57 -7.34
N PHE A 237 13.24 3.23 -8.40
CA PHE A 237 12.04 2.76 -9.11
C PHE A 237 12.25 1.36 -9.73
N ASN A 238 13.42 1.07 -10.28
CA ASN A 238 13.70 -0.23 -10.87
C ASN A 238 13.62 -1.37 -9.83
N LYS A 239 14.08 -1.14 -8.59
CA LYS A 239 13.94 -2.13 -7.50
C LYS A 239 12.50 -2.32 -7.05
N LEU A 240 11.68 -1.28 -7.14
CA LEU A 240 10.32 -1.30 -6.60
C LEU A 240 9.29 -1.85 -7.60
N VAL A 241 9.44 -1.46 -8.87
CA VAL A 241 8.44 -1.65 -9.94
C VAL A 241 9.04 -2.00 -11.31
N GLY A 242 10.33 -2.33 -11.35
CA GLY A 242 11.07 -2.73 -12.55
C GLY A 242 11.51 -4.18 -12.50
N ASN A 243 12.79 -4.45 -12.27
CA ASN A 243 13.32 -5.81 -12.29
C ASN A 243 13.02 -6.59 -10.99
N ASP A 244 13.17 -5.95 -9.83
CA ASP A 244 13.02 -6.66 -8.54
C ASP A 244 11.55 -6.68 -8.05
N ASN A 245 10.71 -5.80 -8.58
CA ASN A 245 9.25 -5.77 -8.40
C ASN A 245 8.73 -5.87 -6.95
N VAL A 246 9.50 -5.41 -5.97
CA VAL A 246 9.19 -5.66 -4.54
C VAL A 246 7.81 -5.14 -4.13
N LEU A 247 7.45 -3.91 -4.52
CA LEU A 247 6.13 -3.36 -4.18
C LEU A 247 5.02 -3.94 -5.05
N LEU A 248 5.33 -4.28 -6.30
CA LEU A 248 4.38 -4.89 -7.22
C LEU A 248 3.93 -6.25 -6.69
N SER A 249 4.85 -7.13 -6.27
CA SER A 249 4.51 -8.44 -5.71
C SER A 249 3.69 -8.35 -4.42
N VAL A 250 3.94 -7.33 -3.59
CA VAL A 250 3.16 -7.11 -2.36
C VAL A 250 1.73 -6.66 -2.69
N PHE A 251 1.59 -5.83 -3.73
CA PHE A 251 0.28 -5.43 -4.25
C PHE A 251 -0.48 -6.61 -4.88
N GLU A 252 0.18 -7.45 -5.68
CA GLU A 252 -0.44 -8.67 -6.24
C GLU A 252 -0.96 -9.57 -5.11
N GLY A 253 -0.18 -9.74 -4.04
CA GLY A 253 -0.63 -10.46 -2.84
C GLY A 253 -1.84 -9.80 -2.15
N MET A 254 -1.96 -8.47 -2.17
CA MET A 254 -3.16 -7.76 -1.72
C MET A 254 -4.35 -8.05 -2.65
N GLN A 255 -4.14 -7.98 -3.97
CA GLN A 255 -5.16 -8.22 -4.98
C GLN A 255 -5.75 -9.62 -4.88
N ASP A 256 -4.93 -10.65 -4.74
CA ASP A 256 -5.39 -12.03 -4.56
C ASP A 256 -6.28 -12.20 -3.31
N ARG A 257 -5.90 -11.53 -2.21
CA ARG A 257 -6.70 -11.56 -0.97
C ARG A 257 -8.02 -10.83 -1.14
N VAL A 258 -8.05 -9.73 -1.90
CA VAL A 258 -9.28 -9.03 -2.24
C VAL A 258 -10.19 -9.92 -3.10
N GLN A 259 -9.65 -10.61 -4.11
CA GLN A 259 -10.45 -11.53 -4.93
C GLN A 259 -11.00 -12.69 -4.10
N ASN A 260 -10.19 -13.28 -3.22
CA ASN A 260 -10.65 -14.30 -2.29
C ASN A 260 -11.79 -13.78 -1.39
N LEU A 261 -11.65 -12.56 -0.85
CA LEU A 261 -12.69 -11.93 -0.05
C LEU A 261 -13.96 -11.67 -0.85
N ARG A 262 -13.86 -11.19 -2.09
CA ARG A 262 -15.01 -10.99 -2.99
C ARG A 262 -15.79 -12.29 -3.20
N SER A 263 -15.10 -13.41 -3.39
CA SER A 263 -15.75 -14.72 -3.50
C SER A 263 -16.51 -15.09 -2.24
N LEU A 264 -15.97 -14.82 -1.05
CA LEU A 264 -16.68 -15.02 0.22
C LEU A 264 -17.91 -14.12 0.35
N LEU A 265 -17.79 -12.85 -0.03
CA LEU A 265 -18.91 -11.89 0.04
C LEU A 265 -20.06 -12.23 -0.92
N LYS A 266 -19.76 -12.93 -2.03
CA LYS A 266 -20.76 -13.46 -2.99
C LYS A 266 -21.44 -14.74 -2.50
N ALA A 267 -20.82 -15.47 -1.59
CA ALA A 267 -21.36 -16.70 -1.01
C ALA A 267 -22.32 -16.44 0.17
N LEU A 268 -22.42 -15.18 0.63
CA LEU A 268 -23.41 -14.69 1.60
C LEU A 268 -24.78 -14.49 0.95
#